data_AF-A0A1A7Z025-F1
#
_entry.id   AF-A0A1A7Z025-F1
#
_cell.length_a   1.000
_cell.length_b   1.000
_cell.length_c   1.000
_cell.angle_alpha   90.00
_cell.angle_beta   90.00
_cell.angle_gamma   90.00
#
_symmetry.space_group_name_H-M   'P 1'
#
loop_
_entity.id
_entity.type
_entity.pdbx_description
1 polymer ?
#
loop_
_entity_poly.entity_id
_entity_poly.type
_entity_poly.pdbx_seq_one_letter_code
_entity_poly.pdbx_strand_id
1 'polypeptide(L)'
;MSSMEVVLGFLEEAEPWRLRSSQFPSKVGGKPAWLSQRGLPSGSELECEVCRLPMVFLLQVYAPISGQDKSFHRTLFLFCCKTPECYSRNDSHCIKVFRSQLPRKNEFYPHEPPPEDEQENGPEENHDVLTISGVKLCWVCGCPGNKACSRCHGVTYCGKHHQTLHWKHSHKKMCSRPEASTDTTTPLLFPESELVTEPEEDNKEEQKDAEVEKGEKGSGFTSLAEALPEADLEEMAMHESEDNKTFQRFKKKISSEPHQVIRYSRGGCPLWVSSKHVPSDQDIPPCTCGAKRIFEFQVMPQLLNSLSVDSTGASIDWGTLVVYTCTGSCNHDDQYYPEFIWKQDFSSDQNTQIKNP
;
A
#
# COMPACT_ATOMS: atom_id res chain seq x y z
N MET A 1 11.49 10.88 25.01
CA MET A 1 11.52 10.44 23.59
C MET A 1 10.24 10.97 22.99
N SER A 2 10.29 11.83 21.98
CA SER A 2 9.08 12.26 21.27
C SER A 2 8.36 11.00 20.82
N SER A 3 7.09 10.81 21.19
CA SER A 3 6.26 9.82 20.49
C SER A 3 6.32 10.21 19.01
N MET A 4 6.59 9.23 18.15
CA MET A 4 6.45 9.46 16.72
C MET A 4 4.96 9.53 16.44
N GLU A 5 4.53 10.61 15.81
CA GLU A 5 3.13 10.81 15.43
C GLU A 5 2.72 9.70 14.45
N VAL A 6 1.55 9.11 14.70
CA VAL A 6 0.93 8.13 13.81
C VAL A 6 -0.16 8.85 13.05
N VAL A 7 -0.18 8.65 11.74
CA VAL A 7 -1.20 9.19 10.85
C VAL A 7 -1.98 8.03 10.26
N LEU A 8 -3.30 8.04 10.41
CA LEU A 8 -4.23 7.05 9.89
C LEU A 8 -4.65 7.46 8.48
N GLY A 9 -4.87 6.47 7.60
CA GLY A 9 -5.37 6.70 6.26
C GLY A 9 -6.74 6.07 6.03
N PHE A 10 -7.62 6.77 5.35
CA PHE A 10 -9.00 6.39 5.04
C PHE A 10 -9.29 6.55 3.55
N LEU A 11 -10.30 5.84 3.04
CA LEU A 11 -10.69 5.92 1.64
C LEU A 11 -11.87 6.87 1.45
N GLU A 12 -11.71 7.81 0.52
CA GLU A 12 -12.78 8.71 0.09
C GLU A 12 -12.94 8.69 -1.43
N GLU A 13 -14.16 8.97 -1.89
CA GLU A 13 -14.40 9.26 -3.30
C GLU A 13 -13.78 10.60 -3.65
N ALA A 14 -13.12 10.66 -4.80
CA ALA A 14 -12.52 11.88 -5.30
C ALA A 14 -12.75 12.03 -6.79
N GLU A 15 -12.81 13.28 -7.23
CA GLU A 15 -12.88 13.60 -8.65
C GLU A 15 -11.62 13.09 -9.38
N PRO A 16 -11.75 12.48 -10.57
CA PRO A 16 -10.62 11.83 -11.27
C PRO A 16 -9.40 12.73 -11.50
N TRP A 17 -9.60 14.04 -11.61
CA TRP A 17 -8.52 15.00 -11.81
C TRP A 17 -7.62 15.16 -10.57
N ARG A 18 -8.16 14.98 -9.35
CA ARG A 18 -7.40 14.99 -8.08
C ARG A 18 -6.44 13.81 -7.97
N LEU A 19 -6.74 12.72 -8.69
CA LEU A 19 -5.97 11.47 -8.66
C LEU A 19 -4.91 11.38 -9.76
N ARG A 20 -4.62 12.50 -10.42
CA ARG A 20 -3.59 12.64 -11.46
C ARG A 20 -2.22 12.96 -10.88
N SER A 21 -1.17 12.61 -11.60
CA SER A 21 0.23 12.83 -11.20
C SER A 21 0.57 14.27 -10.82
N SER A 22 -0.06 15.28 -11.42
CA SER A 22 0.15 16.70 -11.11
C SER A 22 -0.35 17.12 -9.73
N GLN A 23 -1.25 16.35 -9.14
CA GLN A 23 -1.85 16.58 -7.82
C GLN A 23 -1.14 15.79 -6.71
N PHE A 24 -0.10 15.01 -7.04
CA PHE A 24 0.68 14.21 -6.10
C PHE A 24 -0.17 13.34 -5.15
N PRO A 25 -1.11 12.53 -5.66
CA PRO A 25 -2.11 11.89 -4.83
C PRO A 25 -1.52 10.77 -3.98
N SER A 26 -2.07 10.64 -2.78
CA SER A 26 -2.17 9.36 -2.09
C SER A 26 -3.49 8.70 -2.50
N LYS A 27 -3.45 7.46 -2.98
CA LYS A 27 -4.65 6.80 -3.56
C LYS A 27 -4.54 5.28 -3.56
N VAL A 28 -5.69 4.63 -3.65
CA VAL A 28 -5.84 3.19 -3.87
C VAL A 28 -6.43 2.95 -5.26
N GLY A 29 -5.97 1.89 -5.92
CA GLY A 29 -6.53 1.38 -7.16
C GLY A 29 -6.45 2.31 -8.37
N GLY A 30 -7.18 1.95 -9.42
CA GLY A 30 -7.03 2.57 -10.73
C GLY A 30 -5.65 2.36 -11.35
N LYS A 31 -5.16 3.37 -12.09
CA LYS A 31 -3.82 3.37 -12.68
C LYS A 31 -2.84 4.15 -11.77
N PRO A 32 -1.54 3.78 -11.78
CA PRO A 32 -0.52 4.52 -11.03
C PRO A 32 -0.42 5.95 -11.57
N ALA A 33 -0.44 6.93 -10.66
CA ALA A 33 -0.09 8.30 -10.97
C ALA A 33 1.43 8.46 -10.82
N TRP A 34 2.15 8.09 -11.89
CA TRP A 34 3.62 8.12 -11.93
C TRP A 34 4.17 9.50 -11.61
N LEU A 35 5.14 9.57 -10.67
CA LEU A 35 5.78 10.81 -10.22
C LEU A 35 6.84 11.28 -11.23
N SER A 36 7.93 10.53 -11.38
CA SER A 36 8.88 10.74 -12.48
C SER A 36 8.32 10.12 -13.76
N GLN A 37 8.40 10.84 -14.87
CA GLN A 37 8.09 10.29 -16.20
C GLN A 37 9.26 9.49 -16.79
N ARG A 38 10.41 9.44 -16.09
CA ARG A 38 11.61 8.67 -16.47
C ARG A 38 11.85 7.54 -15.48
N GLY A 39 12.64 6.55 -15.91
CA GLY A 39 13.08 5.46 -15.04
C GLY A 39 11.96 4.59 -14.48
N LEU A 40 10.78 4.57 -15.12
CA LEU A 40 9.65 3.75 -14.69
C LEU A 40 10.07 2.28 -14.62
N PRO A 41 9.55 1.50 -13.64
CA PRO A 41 9.84 0.08 -13.54
C PRO A 41 9.50 -0.64 -14.84
N SER A 42 10.43 -1.45 -15.33
CA SER A 42 10.26 -2.24 -16.54
C SER A 42 9.17 -3.31 -16.36
N GLY A 43 8.67 -3.86 -17.48
CA GLY A 43 7.71 -4.96 -17.43
C GLY A 43 8.19 -6.14 -16.59
N SER A 44 9.47 -6.50 -16.68
CA SER A 44 10.08 -7.58 -15.88
C SER A 44 10.15 -7.28 -14.39
N GLU A 45 10.31 -6.01 -14.01
CA GLU A 45 10.30 -5.58 -12.61
C GLU A 45 8.87 -5.59 -12.04
N LEU A 46 7.86 -5.37 -12.89
CA LEU A 46 6.43 -5.40 -12.56
C LEU A 46 5.75 -6.75 -12.84
N GLU A 47 6.52 -7.83 -12.96
CA GLU A 47 5.99 -9.20 -13.01
C GLU A 47 5.98 -9.84 -11.62
N CYS A 48 4.93 -10.60 -11.31
CA CYS A 48 4.84 -11.40 -10.10
C CYS A 48 5.96 -12.44 -10.08
N GLU A 49 6.62 -12.64 -8.94
CA GLU A 49 7.75 -13.57 -8.85
C GLU A 49 7.31 -15.04 -8.86
N VAL A 50 6.03 -15.29 -8.53
CA VAL A 50 5.44 -16.64 -8.52
C VAL A 50 4.91 -17.03 -9.90
N CYS A 51 3.94 -16.29 -10.45
CA CYS A 51 3.27 -16.68 -11.71
C CYS A 51 3.83 -16.00 -12.96
N ARG A 52 4.76 -15.03 -12.81
CA ARG A 52 5.34 -14.24 -13.92
C ARG A 52 4.32 -13.43 -14.74
N LEU A 53 3.09 -13.27 -14.25
CA LEU A 53 2.10 -12.39 -14.86
C LEU A 53 2.34 -10.93 -14.42
N PRO A 54 1.94 -9.94 -15.24
CA PRO A 54 2.00 -8.54 -14.85
C PRO A 54 1.22 -8.29 -13.55
N MET A 55 1.84 -7.55 -12.64
CA MET A 55 1.23 -7.10 -11.40
C MET A 55 0.33 -5.90 -11.68
N VAL A 56 -0.64 -5.68 -10.79
CA VAL A 56 -1.56 -4.54 -10.85
C VAL A 56 -1.19 -3.54 -9.77
N PHE A 57 -1.46 -2.26 -10.05
CA PHE A 57 -1.31 -1.20 -9.07
C PHE A 57 -2.30 -1.40 -7.92
N LEU A 58 -1.79 -1.40 -6.69
CA LEU A 58 -2.60 -1.52 -5.47
C LEU A 58 -2.87 -0.14 -4.88
N LEU A 59 -1.80 0.60 -4.56
CA LEU A 59 -1.91 1.93 -3.95
C LEU A 59 -0.62 2.73 -4.13
N GLN A 60 -0.71 4.04 -3.90
CA GLN A 60 0.45 4.91 -3.72
C GLN A 60 0.25 5.87 -2.54
N VAL A 61 1.36 6.23 -1.88
CA VAL A 61 1.38 7.18 -0.77
C VAL A 61 2.38 8.28 -1.08
N TYR A 62 1.91 9.53 -1.09
CA TYR A 62 2.76 10.70 -1.13
C TYR A 62 3.35 10.96 0.27
N ALA A 63 4.67 10.85 0.37
CA ALA A 63 5.42 10.78 1.62
C ALA A 63 6.72 11.60 1.53
N PRO A 64 6.60 12.95 1.42
CA PRO A 64 7.75 13.85 1.36
C PRO A 64 8.56 13.79 2.67
N ILE A 65 9.87 14.08 2.58
CA ILE A 65 10.74 14.15 3.77
C ILE A 65 11.19 15.59 3.98
N SER A 66 10.71 16.20 5.06
CA SER A 66 11.07 17.56 5.46
C SER A 66 12.58 17.74 5.59
N GLY A 67 13.11 18.82 5.01
CA GLY A 67 14.53 19.16 5.07
C GLY A 67 15.43 18.39 4.09
N GLN A 68 14.89 17.50 3.26
CA GLN A 68 15.66 16.77 2.25
C GLN A 68 15.21 17.14 0.83
N ASP A 69 15.97 18.04 0.18
CA ASP A 69 15.63 18.60 -1.14
C ASP A 69 15.34 17.53 -2.20
N LYS A 70 16.19 16.48 -2.29
CA LYS A 70 16.02 15.38 -3.27
C LYS A 70 14.75 14.55 -3.09
N SER A 71 14.03 14.71 -1.98
CA SER A 71 12.78 14.02 -1.65
C SER A 71 11.68 15.01 -1.31
N PHE A 72 11.72 16.21 -1.91
CA PHE A 72 10.67 17.19 -1.79
C PHE A 72 9.34 16.61 -2.26
N HIS A 73 9.35 15.99 -3.45
CA HIS A 73 8.29 15.08 -3.87
C HIS A 73 8.80 13.65 -3.69
N ARG A 74 8.07 12.82 -2.97
CA ARG A 74 8.44 11.43 -2.77
C ARG A 74 7.17 10.60 -2.68
N THR A 75 7.08 9.57 -3.50
CA THR A 75 5.92 8.71 -3.59
C THR A 75 6.34 7.26 -3.53
N LEU A 76 5.64 6.46 -2.73
CA LEU A 76 5.79 5.01 -2.64
C LEU A 76 4.63 4.36 -3.39
N PHE A 77 4.94 3.38 -4.23
CA PHE A 77 3.99 2.68 -5.08
C PHE A 77 3.99 1.21 -4.73
N LEU A 78 2.80 0.64 -4.50
CA LEU A 78 2.59 -0.76 -4.21
C LEU A 78 1.91 -1.43 -5.40
N PHE A 79 2.41 -2.58 -5.77
CA PHE A 79 1.83 -3.45 -6.79
C PHE A 79 1.61 -4.83 -6.19
N CYS A 80 0.55 -5.52 -6.60
CA CYS A 80 0.30 -6.89 -6.18
C CYS A 80 -0.17 -7.78 -7.33
N CYS A 81 -0.05 -9.09 -7.16
CA CYS A 81 -0.58 -10.06 -8.10
C CYS A 81 -2.10 -10.21 -7.91
N LYS A 82 -2.87 -10.40 -8.99
CA LYS A 82 -4.29 -10.79 -8.90
C LYS A 82 -4.54 -12.30 -8.96
N THR A 83 -3.49 -13.12 -9.05
CA THR A 83 -3.58 -14.58 -9.07
C THR A 83 -3.55 -15.12 -7.64
N PRO A 84 -4.64 -15.68 -7.10
CA PRO A 84 -4.71 -15.95 -5.66
C PRO A 84 -3.86 -17.13 -5.21
N GLU A 85 -3.52 -18.04 -6.12
CA GLU A 85 -2.54 -19.11 -5.88
C GLU A 85 -1.12 -18.58 -5.62
N CYS A 86 -0.86 -17.29 -5.90
CA CYS A 86 0.42 -16.65 -5.57
C CYS A 86 0.51 -16.20 -4.11
N TYR A 87 -0.61 -16.15 -3.39
CA TYR A 87 -0.65 -15.70 -1.99
C TYR A 87 -0.38 -16.89 -1.07
N SER A 88 0.90 -17.07 -0.75
CA SER A 88 1.32 -17.98 0.31
C SER A 88 1.30 -17.27 1.67
N ARG A 89 1.20 -18.08 2.73
CA ARG A 89 1.19 -17.58 4.11
C ARG A 89 2.53 -16.93 4.43
N ASN A 90 2.51 -15.72 4.96
CA ASN A 90 3.67 -14.96 5.42
C ASN A 90 4.74 -14.77 4.32
N ASP A 91 4.28 -14.58 3.08
CA ASP A 91 5.13 -14.50 1.90
C ASP A 91 4.76 -13.28 1.05
N SER A 92 5.73 -12.41 0.79
CA SER A 92 5.52 -11.16 0.06
C SER A 92 5.97 -11.19 -1.41
N HIS A 93 6.37 -12.33 -1.99
CA HIS A 93 6.92 -12.39 -3.36
C HIS A 93 5.90 -12.01 -4.45
N CYS A 94 4.61 -12.00 -4.12
CA CYS A 94 3.55 -11.54 -5.01
C CYS A 94 3.20 -10.04 -4.84
N ILE A 95 3.97 -9.28 -4.06
CA ILE A 95 3.79 -7.86 -3.77
C ILE A 95 5.11 -7.12 -3.95
N LYS A 96 5.08 -5.94 -4.55
CA LYS A 96 6.27 -5.13 -4.82
C LYS A 96 6.06 -3.69 -4.41
N VAL A 97 7.13 -3.06 -3.92
CA VAL A 97 7.16 -1.64 -3.54
C VAL A 97 8.24 -0.93 -4.33
N PHE A 98 7.90 0.23 -4.87
CA PHE A 98 8.85 1.14 -5.49
C PHE A 98 8.76 2.52 -4.87
N ARG A 99 9.90 3.20 -4.72
CA ARG A 99 9.97 4.62 -4.38
C ARG A 99 10.40 5.42 -5.61
N SER A 100 9.70 6.52 -5.87
CA SER A 100 10.19 7.59 -6.73
C SER A 100 10.30 8.88 -5.92
N GLN A 101 11.28 9.71 -6.25
CA GLN A 101 11.43 11.00 -5.60
C GLN A 101 12.04 12.03 -6.56
N LEU A 102 11.63 13.29 -6.38
CA LEU A 102 12.08 14.42 -7.18
C LEU A 102 12.39 15.60 -6.27
N PRO A 103 13.39 16.42 -6.64
CA PRO A 103 13.56 17.74 -6.02
C PRO A 103 12.41 18.67 -6.35
N ARG A 104 12.28 19.76 -5.57
CA ARG A 104 11.24 20.78 -5.82
C ARG A 104 11.32 21.33 -7.24
N LYS A 105 12.52 21.73 -7.66
CA LYS A 105 12.77 22.13 -9.04
C LYS A 105 13.08 20.89 -9.88
N ASN A 106 12.14 20.49 -10.72
CA ASN A 106 12.27 19.37 -11.64
C ASN A 106 11.68 19.71 -13.01
N GLU A 107 11.81 18.81 -13.99
CA GLU A 107 11.32 19.02 -15.36
C GLU A 107 9.86 18.60 -15.56
N PHE A 108 9.27 17.88 -14.59
CA PHE A 108 7.97 17.22 -14.72
C PHE A 108 6.82 18.09 -14.21
N TYR A 109 7.08 18.91 -13.19
CA TYR A 109 6.07 19.68 -12.49
C TYR A 109 6.49 21.14 -12.33
N PRO A 110 5.53 22.08 -12.37
CA PRO A 110 5.79 23.47 -12.04
C PRO A 110 6.33 23.66 -10.62
N HIS A 111 7.07 24.75 -10.42
CA HIS A 111 7.55 25.13 -9.09
C HIS A 111 6.42 25.58 -8.16
N GLU A 112 5.32 26.12 -8.70
CA GLU A 112 4.15 26.51 -7.91
C GLU A 112 3.11 25.40 -7.96
N PRO A 113 2.38 25.14 -6.86
CA PRO A 113 1.34 24.12 -6.85
C PRO A 113 0.20 24.50 -7.83
N PRO A 114 -0.47 23.51 -8.44
CA PRO A 114 -1.72 23.76 -9.16
C PRO A 114 -2.77 24.39 -8.24
N PRO A 115 -3.72 25.20 -8.76
CA PRO A 115 -4.85 25.71 -7.97
C PRO A 115 -5.71 24.56 -7.45
N GLU A 116 -6.19 24.66 -6.21
CA GLU A 116 -7.01 23.61 -5.56
C GLU A 116 -8.43 23.50 -6.13
N ASP A 117 -8.96 24.58 -6.72
CA ASP A 117 -10.36 24.68 -7.16
C ASP A 117 -10.53 24.59 -8.69
N GLU A 118 -9.43 24.58 -9.46
CA GLU A 118 -9.49 24.62 -10.91
C GLU A 118 -9.24 23.24 -11.52
N GLN A 119 -10.29 22.66 -12.09
CA GLN A 119 -10.14 21.64 -13.11
C GLN A 119 -9.26 22.24 -14.22
N GLU A 120 -8.10 21.67 -14.49
CA GLU A 120 -7.26 22.09 -15.62
C GLU A 120 -8.13 22.04 -16.88
N ASN A 121 -8.61 23.21 -17.36
CA ASN A 121 -9.37 23.36 -18.60
C ASN A 121 -8.47 23.16 -19.85
N GLY A 122 -7.37 22.41 -19.70
CA GLY A 122 -6.48 22.05 -20.77
C GLY A 122 -7.11 21.00 -21.70
N PRO A 123 -6.64 20.90 -22.96
CA PRO A 123 -7.04 19.81 -23.83
C PRO A 123 -6.78 18.49 -23.10
N GLU A 124 -7.75 17.57 -23.09
CA GLU A 124 -7.63 16.23 -22.49
C GLU A 124 -6.30 15.61 -22.91
N GLU A 125 -5.31 15.66 -22.01
CA GLU A 125 -4.00 15.10 -22.32
C GLU A 125 -4.17 13.62 -22.59
N ASN A 126 -3.55 13.13 -23.65
CA ASN A 126 -3.62 11.73 -24.00
C ASN A 126 -2.93 10.90 -22.92
N HIS A 127 -3.71 10.45 -21.92
CA HIS A 127 -3.26 9.75 -20.72
C HIS A 127 -2.50 8.44 -20.99
N ASP A 128 -2.49 7.97 -22.24
CA ASP A 128 -1.76 6.78 -22.65
C ASP A 128 -0.30 7.07 -23.05
N VAL A 129 0.16 8.33 -23.02
CA VAL A 129 1.56 8.70 -23.29
C VAL A 129 2.06 9.72 -22.28
N LEU A 130 3.22 9.44 -21.68
CA LEU A 130 3.92 10.40 -20.83
C LEU A 130 4.60 11.47 -21.69
N THR A 131 4.10 12.71 -21.66
CA THR A 131 4.48 13.79 -22.58
C THR A 131 5.99 14.08 -22.61
N ILE A 132 6.67 14.02 -21.47
CA ILE A 132 8.09 14.39 -21.36
C ILE A 132 9.01 13.26 -21.80
N SER A 133 8.69 12.01 -21.45
CA SER A 133 9.55 10.86 -21.79
C SER A 133 9.16 10.16 -23.09
N GLY A 134 7.95 10.42 -23.60
CA GLY A 134 7.37 9.72 -24.76
C GLY A 134 6.99 8.26 -24.48
N VAL A 135 7.04 7.82 -23.21
CA VAL A 135 6.71 6.45 -22.83
C VAL A 135 5.22 6.22 -23.05
N LYS A 136 4.88 5.24 -23.89
CA LYS A 136 3.50 4.78 -24.06
C LYS A 136 3.12 3.87 -22.91
N LEU A 137 1.96 4.09 -22.32
CA LEU A 137 1.45 3.31 -21.21
C LEU A 137 0.56 2.17 -21.70
N CYS A 138 0.48 1.13 -20.88
CA CYS A 138 -0.43 0.03 -21.08
C CYS A 138 -1.86 0.53 -20.85
N TRP A 139 -2.71 0.38 -21.86
CA TRP A 139 -4.11 0.80 -21.79
C TRP A 139 -4.85 0.17 -20.59
N VAL A 140 -4.52 -1.08 -20.25
CA VAL A 140 -5.15 -1.83 -19.14
C VAL A 140 -4.67 -1.36 -17.76
N CYS A 141 -3.35 -1.33 -17.53
CA CYS A 141 -2.81 -1.15 -16.17
C CYS A 141 -2.06 0.17 -15.92
N GLY A 142 -1.82 0.99 -16.94
CA GLY A 142 -1.04 2.23 -16.81
C GLY A 142 0.47 2.04 -16.63
N CYS A 143 0.99 0.81 -16.58
CA CYS A 143 2.43 0.54 -16.56
C CYS A 143 3.06 0.72 -17.95
N PRO A 144 4.40 0.87 -18.07
CA PRO A 144 5.06 1.02 -19.37
C PRO A 144 4.66 -0.05 -20.40
N GLY A 145 4.20 0.41 -21.56
CA GLY A 145 3.77 -0.41 -22.68
C GLY A 145 4.85 -0.54 -23.74
N ASN A 146 5.15 -1.77 -24.15
CA ASN A 146 6.14 -2.06 -25.19
C ASN A 146 5.54 -2.75 -26.43
N LYS A 147 4.24 -3.05 -26.42
CA LYS A 147 3.54 -3.75 -27.51
C LYS A 147 2.32 -2.96 -27.97
N ALA A 148 2.36 -2.43 -29.18
CA ALA A 148 1.18 -1.84 -29.81
C ALA A 148 0.24 -2.92 -30.38
N CYS A 149 -1.05 -2.63 -30.45
CA CYS A 149 -1.99 -3.46 -31.20
C CYS A 149 -1.54 -3.55 -32.66
N SER A 150 -1.29 -4.76 -33.18
CA SER A 150 -0.80 -4.97 -34.54
C SER A 150 -1.79 -4.60 -35.64
N ARG A 151 -3.06 -4.32 -35.29
CA ARG A 151 -4.10 -3.97 -36.26
C ARG A 151 -4.35 -2.46 -36.35
N CYS A 152 -4.52 -1.77 -35.22
CA CYS A 152 -4.80 -0.34 -35.21
C CYS A 152 -3.62 0.54 -34.81
N HIS A 153 -2.59 -0.01 -34.14
CA HIS A 153 -1.47 0.71 -33.55
C HIS A 153 -1.83 1.85 -32.57
N GLY A 154 -3.11 2.04 -32.26
CA GLY A 154 -3.62 3.14 -31.42
C GLY A 154 -3.61 2.88 -29.92
N VAL A 155 -3.42 1.63 -29.49
CA VAL A 155 -3.31 1.26 -28.06
C VAL A 155 -2.05 0.44 -27.81
N THR A 156 -1.46 0.60 -26.63
CA THR A 156 -0.23 -0.09 -26.22
C THR A 156 -0.49 -0.96 -24.99
N TYR A 157 0.29 -2.03 -24.85
CA TYR A 157 0.21 -3.00 -23.77
C TYR A 157 1.60 -3.27 -23.18
N CYS A 158 1.68 -3.55 -21.88
CA CYS A 158 2.91 -3.99 -21.23
C CYS A 158 3.30 -5.43 -21.62
N GLY A 159 2.35 -6.22 -22.13
CA GLY A 159 2.59 -7.61 -22.47
C GLY A 159 1.43 -8.29 -23.19
N LYS A 160 1.66 -9.54 -23.60
CA LYS A 160 0.68 -10.38 -24.32
C LYS A 160 -0.55 -10.67 -23.44
N HIS A 161 -0.36 -10.76 -22.12
CA HIS A 161 -1.44 -11.03 -21.17
C HIS A 161 -2.52 -9.93 -21.22
N HIS A 162 -2.15 -8.67 -20.97
CA HIS A 162 -3.08 -7.53 -21.04
C HIS A 162 -3.64 -7.28 -22.44
N GLN A 163 -2.85 -7.50 -23.50
CA GLN A 163 -3.37 -7.46 -24.87
C GLN A 163 -4.50 -8.47 -25.08
N THR A 164 -4.29 -9.72 -24.64
CA THR A 164 -5.28 -10.79 -24.79
C THR A 164 -6.53 -10.53 -23.96
N LEU A 165 -6.35 -10.04 -22.74
CA LEU A 165 -7.45 -9.67 -21.84
C LEU A 165 -8.32 -8.57 -22.47
N HIS A 166 -7.71 -7.44 -22.84
CA HIS A 166 -8.43 -6.33 -23.47
C HIS A 166 -9.10 -6.73 -24.78
N TRP A 167 -8.43 -7.56 -25.59
CA TRP A 167 -9.01 -8.10 -26.83
C TRP A 167 -10.30 -8.88 -26.61
N LYS A 168 -10.33 -9.74 -25.59
CA LYS A 168 -11.51 -10.56 -25.26
C LYS A 168 -12.67 -9.72 -24.73
N HIS A 169 -12.40 -8.71 -23.91
CA HIS A 169 -13.44 -7.90 -23.27
C HIS A 169 -14.08 -6.88 -24.22
N SER A 170 -13.28 -6.00 -24.83
CA SER A 170 -13.83 -4.83 -25.54
C SER A 170 -13.07 -4.47 -26.82
N HIS A 171 -11.74 -4.60 -26.85
CA HIS A 171 -10.95 -4.07 -27.97
C HIS A 171 -11.29 -4.68 -29.32
N LYS A 172 -11.65 -5.97 -29.39
CA LYS A 172 -11.98 -6.64 -30.66
C LYS A 172 -13.11 -5.93 -31.42
N LYS A 173 -14.07 -5.34 -30.72
CA LYS A 173 -15.23 -4.62 -31.31
C LYS A 173 -14.89 -3.19 -31.71
N MET A 174 -13.93 -2.57 -31.02
CA MET A 174 -13.56 -1.16 -31.18
C MET A 174 -12.31 -0.94 -32.03
N CYS A 175 -11.52 -1.99 -32.27
CA CYS A 175 -10.27 -1.89 -33.00
C CYS A 175 -10.50 -1.29 -34.40
N SER A 176 -9.85 -0.16 -34.68
CA SER A 176 -9.95 0.62 -35.93
C SER A 176 -11.24 1.46 -36.07
N ARG A 177 -12.01 1.67 -34.99
CA ARG A 177 -13.03 2.72 -34.92
C ARG A 177 -12.41 3.98 -34.29
N PRO A 178 -12.64 5.18 -34.86
CA PRO A 178 -12.10 6.43 -34.33
C PRO A 178 -12.84 6.94 -33.07
N GLU A 179 -13.95 6.31 -32.68
CA GLU A 179 -14.73 6.70 -31.50
C GLU A 179 -14.22 5.98 -30.25
N ALA A 180 -13.57 6.76 -29.37
CA ALA A 180 -13.18 6.34 -28.04
C ALA A 180 -14.44 6.18 -27.18
N SER A 181 -14.79 4.94 -26.80
CA SER A 181 -15.68 4.77 -25.65
C SER A 181 -14.88 5.01 -24.38
N THR A 182 -15.43 5.85 -23.51
CA THR A 182 -14.89 6.26 -22.21
C THR A 182 -15.01 5.19 -21.11
N ASP A 183 -15.40 3.96 -21.43
CA ASP A 183 -15.38 2.85 -20.48
C ASP A 183 -13.92 2.42 -20.19
N THR A 184 -13.31 3.12 -19.24
CA THR A 184 -11.97 2.91 -18.70
C THR A 184 -11.91 1.78 -17.67
N THR A 185 -13.05 1.22 -17.28
CA THR A 185 -13.16 0.22 -16.22
C THR A 185 -12.80 -1.16 -16.74
N THR A 186 -11.52 -1.52 -16.56
CA THR A 186 -11.11 -2.92 -16.75
C THR A 186 -11.36 -3.69 -15.45
N PRO A 187 -11.91 -4.92 -15.49
CA PRO A 187 -12.12 -5.74 -14.29
C PRO A 187 -10.81 -6.11 -13.58
N LEU A 188 -9.66 -5.80 -14.20
CA LEU A 188 -8.35 -6.06 -13.64
C LEU A 188 -7.90 -4.97 -12.65
N LEU A 189 -8.34 -3.72 -12.81
CA LEU A 189 -7.95 -2.66 -11.86
C LEU A 189 -8.75 -2.80 -10.56
N PHE A 190 -8.19 -2.31 -9.46
CA PHE A 190 -8.97 -2.10 -8.24
C PHE A 190 -9.79 -0.81 -8.36
N PRO A 191 -10.94 -0.70 -7.66
CA PRO A 191 -11.66 0.55 -7.53
C PRO A 191 -10.72 1.68 -7.10
N GLU A 192 -10.89 2.84 -7.73
CA GLU A 192 -10.02 3.99 -7.52
C GLU A 192 -10.60 4.91 -6.44
N SER A 193 -9.80 5.28 -5.44
CA SER A 193 -10.23 6.14 -4.32
C SER A 193 -9.05 6.97 -3.79
N GLU A 194 -9.34 8.16 -3.27
CA GLU A 194 -8.35 8.99 -2.57
C GLU A 194 -8.02 8.38 -1.21
N LEU A 195 -6.74 8.43 -0.83
CA LEU A 195 -6.29 8.07 0.52
C LEU A 195 -6.10 9.36 1.31
N VAL A 196 -7.11 9.74 2.07
CA VAL A 196 -7.07 10.88 2.99
C VAL A 196 -6.43 10.47 4.31
N THR A 197 -5.80 11.42 5.00
CA THR A 197 -5.04 11.13 6.21
C THR A 197 -5.40 12.03 7.38
N GLU A 198 -5.51 11.44 8.56
CA GLU A 198 -5.81 12.14 9.81
C GLU A 198 -4.86 11.67 10.92
N PRO A 199 -4.44 12.55 11.85
CA PRO A 199 -3.60 12.14 12.97
C PRO A 199 -4.35 11.15 13.88
N GLU A 200 -3.64 10.15 14.40
CA GLU A 200 -4.20 9.24 15.41
C GLU A 200 -4.45 10.02 16.71
N GLU A 201 -5.69 9.99 17.20
CA GLU A 201 -6.01 10.57 18.50
C GLU A 201 -5.38 9.74 19.64
N ASP A 202 -4.68 10.43 20.55
CA ASP A 202 -4.10 9.80 21.74
C ASP A 202 -5.22 9.29 22.66
N ASN A 203 -5.43 7.97 22.68
CA ASN A 203 -6.37 7.36 23.60
C ASN A 203 -5.78 7.40 25.03
N LYS A 204 -6.39 8.22 25.91
CA LYS A 204 -5.92 8.46 27.29
C LYS A 204 -5.80 7.18 28.14
N GLU A 205 -6.45 6.10 27.73
CA GLU A 205 -6.36 4.78 28.39
C GLU A 205 -5.02 4.06 28.11
N GLU A 206 -4.40 4.28 26.95
CA GLU A 206 -3.14 3.60 26.57
C GLU A 206 -1.92 4.11 27.35
N GLN A 207 -1.93 5.37 27.78
CA GLN A 207 -0.88 5.90 28.65
C GLN A 207 -0.84 5.16 29.99
N LYS A 208 -1.99 4.68 30.49
CA LYS A 208 -2.04 3.92 31.75
C LYS A 208 -1.49 2.50 31.59
N ASP A 209 -1.83 1.80 30.51
CA ASP A 209 -1.32 0.44 30.27
C ASP A 209 0.21 0.43 30.01
N ALA A 210 0.73 1.44 29.30
CA ALA A 210 2.17 1.59 29.05
C ALA A 210 2.98 1.99 30.31
N GLU A 211 2.35 2.69 31.26
CA GLU A 211 2.93 2.97 32.58
C GLU A 211 2.90 1.75 33.50
N VAL A 212 1.85 0.91 33.41
CA VAL A 212 1.73 -0.33 34.17
C VAL A 212 2.78 -1.37 33.73
N GLU A 213 3.04 -1.54 32.43
CA GLU A 213 4.10 -2.44 31.93
C GLU A 213 5.53 -2.00 32.34
N LYS A 214 5.75 -0.71 32.59
CA LYS A 214 7.04 -0.19 33.11
C LYS A 214 7.14 -0.23 34.63
N GLY A 215 6.06 -0.54 35.34
CA GLY A 215 5.93 -0.43 36.80
C GLY A 215 6.10 -1.73 37.59
N GLU A 216 6.13 -2.92 36.97
CA GLU A 216 6.20 -4.19 37.71
C GLU A 216 7.63 -4.56 38.15
N LYS A 217 8.18 -3.74 39.04
CA LYS A 217 9.07 -4.16 40.14
C LYS A 217 8.72 -3.34 41.38
N GLY A 218 7.72 -3.78 42.14
CA GLY A 218 7.37 -3.13 43.40
C GLY A 218 6.20 -3.80 44.13
N SER A 219 6.54 -4.63 45.12
CA SER A 219 5.67 -5.33 46.07
C SER A 219 4.59 -4.46 46.77
N GLY A 220 3.38 -5.02 46.99
CA GLY A 220 2.53 -4.66 48.14
C GLY A 220 1.00 -4.63 47.97
N PHE A 221 0.36 -5.80 48.17
CA PHE A 221 -1.01 -6.16 48.66
C PHE A 221 -1.95 -5.04 49.23
N THR A 222 -3.28 -4.99 49.05
CA THR A 222 -4.35 -5.85 49.65
C THR A 222 -5.77 -5.67 49.02
N SER A 223 -6.41 -6.81 48.67
CA SER A 223 -7.81 -7.28 48.84
C SER A 223 -9.06 -6.41 48.56
N LEU A 224 -9.94 -6.89 47.64
CA LEU A 224 -11.27 -7.44 47.98
C LEU A 224 -12.00 -8.00 46.72
N ALA A 225 -11.90 -9.31 46.49
CA ALA A 225 -12.88 -10.07 45.67
C ALA A 225 -12.77 -11.56 46.00
N GLU A 226 -13.66 -12.06 46.86
CA GLU A 226 -13.82 -13.49 47.12
C GLU A 226 -14.67 -14.17 46.04
N ALA A 227 -14.32 -15.44 45.79
CA ALA A 227 -15.10 -16.52 45.18
C ALA A 227 -15.03 -16.75 43.66
N LEU A 228 -13.81 -16.98 43.16
CA LEU A 228 -13.50 -18.03 42.19
C LEU A 228 -12.17 -18.69 42.64
N PRO A 229 -11.95 -20.01 42.46
CA PRO A 229 -10.66 -20.62 42.80
C PRO A 229 -9.54 -19.92 42.01
N GLU A 230 -8.58 -19.29 42.69
CA GLU A 230 -7.43 -18.63 42.06
C GLU A 230 -6.70 -19.57 41.10
N ALA A 231 -6.69 -20.87 41.41
CA ALA A 231 -6.13 -21.91 40.56
C ALA A 231 -6.84 -22.03 39.20
N ASP A 232 -8.18 -21.89 39.12
CA ASP A 232 -8.92 -21.97 37.85
C ASP A 232 -8.78 -20.69 37.02
N LEU A 233 -8.67 -19.52 37.67
CA LEU A 233 -8.42 -18.24 37.00
C LEU A 233 -6.97 -18.12 36.50
N GLU A 234 -6.01 -18.64 37.27
CA GLU A 234 -4.61 -18.75 36.84
C GLU A 234 -4.47 -19.79 35.72
N GLU A 235 -5.13 -20.95 35.78
CA GLU A 235 -5.10 -21.93 34.68
C GLU A 235 -5.74 -21.38 33.39
N MET A 236 -6.83 -20.59 33.52
CA MET A 236 -7.45 -19.88 32.39
C MET A 236 -6.58 -18.73 31.85
N ALA A 237 -5.87 -17.99 32.71
CA ALA A 237 -4.93 -16.93 32.32
C ALA A 237 -3.61 -17.47 31.75
N MET A 238 -3.20 -18.68 32.17
CA MET A 238 -1.99 -19.38 31.70
C MET A 238 -2.13 -19.93 30.27
N HIS A 239 -3.35 -19.97 29.73
CA HIS A 239 -3.62 -20.38 28.35
C HIS A 239 -3.72 -19.21 27.37
N GLU A 240 -3.50 -17.96 27.78
CA GLU A 240 -3.42 -16.86 26.83
C GLU A 240 -2.04 -16.79 26.18
N SER A 241 -1.90 -17.45 25.02
CA SER A 241 -0.66 -17.38 24.23
C SER A 241 -0.27 -15.92 23.93
N GLU A 242 1.02 -15.66 23.81
CA GLU A 242 1.54 -14.33 23.41
C GLU A 242 0.92 -13.83 22.08
N ASP A 243 0.53 -14.76 21.21
CA ASP A 243 -0.19 -14.49 19.97
C ASP A 243 -1.59 -13.91 20.22
N ASN A 244 -2.34 -14.43 21.19
CA ASN A 244 -3.65 -13.88 21.54
C ASN A 244 -3.52 -12.48 22.13
N LYS A 245 -2.55 -12.26 23.04
CA LYS A 245 -2.27 -10.93 23.60
C LYS A 245 -1.93 -9.90 22.52
N THR A 246 -1.09 -10.29 21.56
CA THR A 246 -0.73 -9.44 20.41
C THR A 246 -1.96 -9.08 19.58
N PHE A 247 -2.81 -10.06 19.30
CA PHE A 247 -4.03 -9.84 18.52
C PHE A 247 -5.09 -9.01 19.25
N GLN A 248 -5.23 -9.18 20.58
CA GLN A 248 -6.11 -8.33 21.39
C GLN A 248 -5.60 -6.88 21.42
N ARG A 249 -4.29 -6.69 21.53
CA ARG A 249 -3.67 -5.35 21.42
C ARG A 249 -3.93 -4.74 20.04
N PHE A 250 -3.79 -5.53 18.97
CA PHE A 250 -4.15 -5.11 17.61
C PHE A 250 -5.62 -4.65 17.55
N LYS A 251 -6.56 -5.51 17.99
CA LYS A 251 -8.00 -5.21 18.00
C LYS A 251 -8.33 -3.95 18.80
N LYS A 252 -7.79 -3.84 20.02
CA LYS A 252 -7.97 -2.66 20.89
C LYS A 252 -7.42 -1.39 20.23
N LYS A 253 -6.27 -1.48 19.56
CA LYS A 253 -5.65 -0.32 18.90
C LYS A 253 -6.46 0.17 17.70
N ILE A 254 -7.09 -0.74 16.96
CA ILE A 254 -7.91 -0.38 15.79
C ILE A 254 -9.37 -0.09 16.14
N SER A 255 -9.82 -0.33 17.37
CA SER A 255 -11.25 -0.26 17.71
C SER A 255 -11.82 1.16 17.69
N SER A 256 -10.99 2.18 17.92
CA SER A 256 -11.40 3.58 17.77
C SER A 256 -11.68 3.91 16.30
N GLU A 257 -10.81 3.44 15.40
CA GLU A 257 -10.85 3.75 13.97
C GLU A 257 -10.81 2.47 13.11
N PRO A 258 -11.87 1.65 13.09
CA PRO A 258 -11.86 0.35 12.42
C PRO A 258 -11.79 0.45 10.89
N HIS A 259 -12.13 1.60 10.32
CA HIS A 259 -12.11 1.84 8.87
C HIS A 259 -10.73 2.25 8.33
N GLN A 260 -9.72 2.39 9.20
CA GLN A 260 -8.37 2.75 8.77
C GLN A 260 -7.76 1.71 7.82
N VAL A 261 -7.27 2.15 6.66
CA VAL A 261 -6.64 1.30 5.64
C VAL A 261 -5.11 1.43 5.62
N ILE A 262 -4.57 2.50 6.21
CA ILE A 262 -3.13 2.77 6.31
C ILE A 262 -2.82 3.28 7.72
N ARG A 263 -1.65 2.93 8.25
CA ARG A 263 -1.02 3.61 9.39
C ARG A 263 0.38 4.04 8.99
N TYR A 264 0.61 5.34 8.92
CA TYR A 264 1.88 5.94 8.52
C TYR A 264 2.63 6.44 9.76
N SER A 265 3.88 6.01 9.94
CA SER A 265 4.77 6.52 10.99
C SER A 265 6.21 6.17 10.67
N ARG A 266 6.86 7.02 9.87
CA ARG A 266 8.22 6.76 9.40
C ARG A 266 9.22 6.70 10.56
N GLY A 267 9.88 5.56 10.72
CA GLY A 267 10.79 5.26 11.83
C GLY A 267 10.09 4.74 13.09
N GLY A 268 8.76 4.63 13.09
CA GLY A 268 7.96 4.11 14.18
C GLY A 268 7.95 2.57 14.23
N CYS A 269 6.94 2.02 14.92
CA CYS A 269 6.76 0.58 15.08
C CYS A 269 5.49 0.11 14.36
N PRO A 270 5.55 -0.99 13.58
CA PRO A 270 4.35 -1.60 13.03
C PRO A 270 3.45 -2.17 14.14
N LEU A 271 2.13 -2.12 13.91
CA LEU A 271 1.11 -2.81 14.69
C LEU A 271 0.87 -4.20 14.07
N TRP A 272 1.35 -5.23 14.76
CA TRP A 272 1.30 -6.63 14.31
C TRP A 272 0.00 -7.33 14.70
N VAL A 273 -0.48 -8.24 13.85
CA VAL A 273 -1.66 -9.09 14.12
C VAL A 273 -1.31 -10.37 14.89
N SER A 274 -0.03 -10.75 14.88
CA SER A 274 0.49 -11.96 15.50
C SER A 274 1.87 -11.70 16.12
N SER A 275 2.19 -12.42 17.21
CA SER A 275 3.53 -12.44 17.80
C SER A 275 4.53 -13.21 16.94
N LYS A 276 4.05 -14.01 15.98
CA LYS A 276 4.86 -14.85 15.10
C LYS A 276 5.14 -14.13 13.79
N HIS A 277 6.27 -14.45 13.15
CA HIS A 277 6.64 -13.86 11.86
C HIS A 277 6.74 -12.32 11.91
N VAL A 278 7.22 -11.80 13.04
CA VAL A 278 7.68 -10.41 13.16
C VAL A 278 9.14 -10.38 12.72
N PRO A 279 9.53 -9.51 11.76
CA PRO A 279 10.90 -9.48 11.24
C PRO A 279 11.86 -8.93 12.28
N SER A 280 13.06 -9.50 12.33
CA SER A 280 14.23 -8.92 12.98
C SER A 280 14.99 -7.99 12.02
N ASP A 281 15.93 -7.21 12.54
CA ASP A 281 16.83 -6.36 11.74
C ASP A 281 17.57 -7.11 10.62
N GLN A 282 17.77 -8.43 10.76
CA GLN A 282 18.47 -9.27 9.77
C GLN A 282 17.55 -9.70 8.62
N ASP A 283 16.24 -9.75 8.86
CA ASP A 283 15.24 -10.12 7.86
C ASP A 283 14.92 -8.96 6.92
N ILE A 284 15.30 -7.73 7.31
CA ILE A 284 15.14 -6.52 6.49
C ILE A 284 16.44 -6.25 5.71
N PRO A 285 16.49 -6.54 4.39
CA PRO A 285 17.69 -6.33 3.62
C PRO A 285 18.06 -4.84 3.55
N PRO A 286 19.36 -4.50 3.49
CA PRO A 286 19.79 -3.12 3.29
C PRO A 286 19.33 -2.59 1.92
N CYS A 287 19.19 -1.28 1.83
CA CYS A 287 18.94 -0.59 0.56
C CYS A 287 20.08 -0.85 -0.43
N THR A 288 19.82 -0.70 -1.73
CA THR A 288 20.83 -0.84 -2.78
C THR A 288 22.01 0.13 -2.64
N CYS A 289 21.81 1.27 -1.96
CA CYS A 289 22.88 2.20 -1.59
C CYS A 289 23.72 1.76 -0.37
N GLY A 290 23.37 0.65 0.28
CA GLY A 290 24.02 0.10 1.48
C GLY A 290 23.44 0.61 2.81
N ALA A 291 22.56 1.62 2.81
CA ALA A 291 21.93 2.11 4.03
C ALA A 291 20.87 1.13 4.57
N LYS A 292 20.63 1.14 5.88
CA LYS A 292 19.53 0.38 6.49
C LYS A 292 18.18 0.88 6.00
N ARG A 293 17.18 -0.01 5.97
CA ARG A 293 15.78 0.35 5.80
C ARG A 293 15.10 0.48 7.16
N ILE A 294 14.15 1.40 7.27
CA ILE A 294 13.31 1.62 8.45
C ILE A 294 11.84 1.51 8.07
N PHE A 295 10.99 1.20 9.04
CA PHE A 295 9.55 1.22 8.86
C PHE A 295 9.10 2.57 8.32
N GLU A 296 8.18 2.56 7.36
CA GLU A 296 7.59 3.75 6.78
C GLU A 296 6.09 3.83 7.08
N PHE A 297 5.34 2.83 6.61
CA PHE A 297 3.91 2.71 6.83
C PHE A 297 3.47 1.27 6.72
N GLN A 298 2.27 0.99 7.21
CA GLN A 298 1.62 -0.31 7.06
C GLN A 298 0.26 -0.17 6.39
N VAL A 299 -0.08 -1.18 5.59
CA VAL A 299 -1.38 -1.39 4.98
C VAL A 299 -2.19 -2.32 5.86
N MET A 300 -3.37 -1.86 6.23
CA MET A 300 -4.28 -2.53 7.15
C MET A 300 -5.12 -3.58 6.39
N PRO A 301 -5.63 -4.60 7.10
CA PRO A 301 -6.46 -5.64 6.49
C PRO A 301 -7.80 -5.09 5.99
N GLN A 302 -8.28 -3.99 6.59
CA GLN A 302 -9.51 -3.31 6.19
C GLN A 302 -9.52 -2.87 4.73
N LEU A 303 -8.34 -2.64 4.12
CA LEU A 303 -8.23 -2.30 2.71
C LEU A 303 -8.84 -3.40 1.82
N LEU A 304 -8.75 -4.67 2.21
CA LEU A 304 -9.25 -5.80 1.41
C LEU A 304 -10.74 -5.68 1.08
N ASN A 305 -11.53 -5.07 1.99
CA ASN A 305 -12.97 -4.89 1.83
C ASN A 305 -13.33 -3.92 0.68
N SER A 306 -12.42 -3.00 0.32
CA SER A 306 -12.65 -2.04 -0.77
C SER A 306 -12.11 -2.51 -2.13
N LEU A 307 -11.34 -3.60 -2.18
CA LEU A 307 -10.71 -4.08 -3.42
C LEU A 307 -11.66 -4.85 -4.34
N SER A 308 -12.92 -5.06 -3.94
CA SER A 308 -13.96 -5.78 -4.71
C SER A 308 -13.46 -7.10 -5.32
N VAL A 309 -12.77 -7.93 -4.52
CA VAL A 309 -12.17 -9.20 -4.97
C VAL A 309 -13.19 -10.37 -4.94
N ASP A 310 -14.48 -10.06 -4.93
CA ASP A 310 -15.59 -11.03 -4.83
C ASP A 310 -15.81 -11.82 -6.14
N SER A 311 -14.80 -12.60 -6.53
CA SER A 311 -14.95 -13.73 -7.44
C SER A 311 -14.78 -15.01 -6.61
N THR A 312 -15.77 -15.90 -6.70
CA THR A 312 -16.12 -17.02 -5.80
C THR A 312 -15.10 -18.16 -5.66
N GLY A 313 -13.81 -17.87 -5.57
CA GLY A 313 -12.82 -18.91 -5.24
C GLY A 313 -11.42 -18.45 -4.88
N ALA A 314 -11.15 -17.14 -4.78
CA ALA A 314 -9.77 -16.68 -4.87
C ALA A 314 -9.57 -15.34 -4.13
N SER A 315 -9.19 -15.37 -2.83
CA SER A 315 -9.06 -14.16 -2.00
C SER A 315 -7.60 -13.70 -1.91
N ILE A 316 -7.33 -12.51 -2.44
CA ILE A 316 -6.19 -11.70 -1.99
C ILE A 316 -6.38 -11.49 -0.48
N ASP A 317 -5.38 -11.84 0.33
CA ASP A 317 -5.50 -11.82 1.79
C ASP A 317 -4.17 -11.44 2.46
N TRP A 318 -4.26 -10.68 3.55
CA TRP A 318 -3.18 -10.32 4.46
C TRP A 318 -3.73 -9.86 5.80
N GLY A 319 -2.98 -10.07 6.88
CA GLY A 319 -3.24 -9.45 8.17
C GLY A 319 -2.67 -8.03 8.25
N THR A 320 -1.44 -7.83 7.79
CA THR A 320 -0.81 -6.52 7.61
C THR A 320 0.29 -6.59 6.56
N LEU A 321 0.46 -5.51 5.80
CA LEU A 321 1.63 -5.33 4.92
C LEU A 321 2.46 -4.18 5.46
N VAL A 322 3.74 -4.42 5.73
CA VAL A 322 4.63 -3.44 6.36
C VAL A 322 5.72 -3.03 5.38
N VAL A 323 5.77 -1.74 5.07
CA VAL A 323 6.70 -1.17 4.10
C VAL A 323 7.91 -0.60 4.82
N TYR A 324 9.10 -0.97 4.35
CA TYR A 324 10.38 -0.50 4.84
C TYR A 324 11.12 0.25 3.74
N THR A 325 11.60 1.46 4.03
CA THR A 325 12.31 2.29 3.05
C THR A 325 13.68 2.71 3.53
N CYS A 326 14.56 3.09 2.60
CA CYS A 326 15.90 3.59 2.91
C CYS A 326 15.88 4.75 3.92
N THR A 327 16.65 4.62 5.00
CA THR A 327 16.86 5.67 6.01
C THR A 327 17.30 7.00 5.39
N GLY A 328 18.29 6.96 4.50
CA GLY A 328 18.82 8.15 3.81
C GLY A 328 18.00 8.63 2.60
N SER A 329 16.87 7.97 2.27
CA SER A 329 16.10 8.20 1.04
C SER A 329 16.96 8.43 -0.20
N CYS A 330 17.81 7.45 -0.53
CA CYS A 330 18.77 7.58 -1.63
C CYS A 330 18.08 7.85 -2.97
N ASN A 331 18.69 8.70 -3.80
CA ASN A 331 18.20 8.97 -5.14
C ASN A 331 19.38 8.93 -6.10
N HIS A 332 19.38 7.97 -7.02
CA HIS A 332 20.29 7.96 -8.16
C HIS A 332 19.47 7.96 -9.46
N ASP A 333 19.84 8.84 -10.39
CA ASP A 333 19.41 8.82 -11.80
C ASP A 333 17.89 8.85 -12.06
N ASP A 334 17.10 9.47 -11.18
CA ASP A 334 15.64 9.64 -11.32
C ASP A 334 14.88 8.32 -11.60
N GLN A 335 15.40 7.20 -11.08
CA GLN A 335 14.82 5.86 -11.20
C GLN A 335 13.82 5.55 -10.08
N TYR A 336 12.96 4.56 -10.33
CA TYR A 336 12.10 3.98 -9.32
C TYR A 336 12.86 2.88 -8.57
N TYR A 337 13.08 3.09 -7.28
CA TYR A 337 13.88 2.20 -6.43
C TYR A 337 13.03 1.13 -5.78
N PRO A 338 13.40 -0.17 -5.87
CA PRO A 338 12.72 -1.20 -5.12
C PRO A 338 12.94 -1.02 -3.62
N GLU A 339 11.84 -0.91 -2.89
CA GLU A 339 11.81 -0.92 -1.43
C GLU A 339 11.31 -2.26 -0.90
N PHE A 340 11.38 -2.46 0.41
CA PHE A 340 11.11 -3.75 1.00
C PHE A 340 9.70 -3.80 1.61
N ILE A 341 9.06 -4.96 1.50
CA ILE A 341 7.74 -5.20 2.06
C ILE A 341 7.69 -6.55 2.78
N TRP A 342 7.12 -6.51 3.97
CA TRP A 342 6.86 -7.68 4.80
C TRP A 342 5.36 -7.95 4.87
N LYS A 343 4.96 -9.20 4.72
CA LYS A 343 3.55 -9.61 4.84
C LYS A 343 3.38 -10.51 6.05
N GLN A 344 2.44 -10.17 6.92
CA GLN A 344 2.01 -11.06 8.00
C GLN A 344 0.53 -11.39 7.81
N ASP A 345 0.19 -12.67 7.87
CA ASP A 345 -1.20 -13.15 7.86
C ASP A 345 -1.72 -13.36 9.27
N PHE A 346 -3.04 -13.34 9.40
CA PHE A 346 -3.71 -13.79 10.62
C PHE A 346 -3.35 -15.24 10.95
N SER A 347 -3.34 -15.56 12.25
CA SER A 347 -3.24 -16.96 12.64
C SER A 347 -4.51 -17.73 12.22
N SER A 348 -4.41 -19.06 12.10
CA SER A 348 -5.54 -19.89 11.65
C SER A 348 -6.76 -19.72 12.57
N ASP A 349 -6.50 -19.52 13.86
CA ASP A 349 -7.51 -19.36 14.90
C ASP A 349 -8.15 -17.95 14.84
N GLN A 350 -7.37 -16.93 14.45
CA GLN A 350 -7.83 -15.54 14.32
C GLN A 350 -8.67 -15.31 13.06
N ASN A 351 -8.38 -16.00 11.96
CA ASN A 351 -9.14 -15.87 10.71
C ASN A 351 -10.63 -16.25 10.89
N THR A 352 -10.91 -17.16 11.84
CA THR A 352 -12.28 -17.56 12.21
C THR A 352 -13.02 -16.45 12.99
N GLN A 353 -12.31 -15.66 13.81
CA GLN A 353 -12.89 -14.58 14.61
C GLN A 353 -13.17 -13.30 13.81
N ILE A 354 -12.55 -13.14 12.64
CA ILE A 354 -12.74 -11.96 11.77
C ILE A 354 -13.90 -12.19 10.80
N LYS A 355 -14.12 -13.45 10.36
CA LYS A 355 -15.16 -13.80 9.39
C LYS A 355 -16.56 -13.95 9.99
N ASN A 356 -16.67 -14.08 11.32
CA ASN A 356 -17.95 -14.11 12.05
C ASN A 356 -17.95 -12.95 13.08
N PRO A 357 -18.43 -11.75 12.71
CA PRO A 357 -18.55 -10.62 13.63
C PRO A 357 -19.52 -10.88 14.78
#